data_AF-A0A7W0ZRM5-F1
#
_entry.id   AF-A0A7W0ZRM5-F1
#
_cell.length_a   1.000
_cell.length_b   1.000
_cell.length_c   1.000
_cell.angle_alpha   90.00
_cell.angle_beta   90.00
_cell.angle_gamma   90.00
#
_symmetry.space_group_name_H-M   'P 1'
#
loop_
_entity.id
_entity.type
_entity.pdbx_description
1 polymer ?
#
loop_
_entity_poly.entity_id
_entity_poly.type
_entity_poly.pdbx_seq_one_letter_code
_entity_poly.pdbx_strand_id
1 'polypeptide(L)'
;AYLVVGRRLRTALPLLPYLGAVNAIAAIVLFATALVVGADLATVPAQSVLACACAAVVASVIGHSLLNAAVRITPTHLVALAVLGEPVGSSLITWAAFGEEPPIHAAIGGAIVLLGIAVGFVRRR
;
A
#
# COMPACT_ATOMS: atom_id res chain seq x y z
N ALA A 1 3.71 -14.59 -14.73
CA ALA A 1 2.93 -15.72 -14.17
C ALA A 1 1.94 -15.27 -13.08
N TYR A 2 2.36 -14.52 -12.06
CA TYR A 2 1.53 -14.09 -10.92
C TYR A 2 0.21 -13.36 -11.28
N LEU A 3 0.26 -12.38 -12.19
CA LEU A 3 -0.91 -11.59 -12.60
C LEU A 3 -1.97 -12.40 -13.37
N VAL A 4 -1.59 -13.49 -14.05
CA VAL A 4 -2.50 -14.33 -14.83
C VAL A 4 -3.26 -15.30 -13.92
N VAL A 5 -2.57 -15.85 -12.91
CA VAL A 5 -3.18 -16.75 -11.90
C VAL A 5 -4.13 -15.97 -10.99
N GLY A 6 -3.74 -14.76 -10.55
CA GLY A 6 -4.60 -13.90 -9.73
C GLY A 6 -5.90 -13.46 -10.44
N ARG A 7 -5.87 -13.32 -11.78
CA ARG A 7 -7.04 -12.93 -12.58
C ARG A 7 -8.10 -14.04 -12.66
N ARG A 8 -7.70 -15.32 -12.67
CA ARG A 8 -8.63 -16.46 -12.68
C ARG A 8 -9.18 -16.80 -11.29
N LEU A 9 -8.43 -16.54 -10.22
CA LEU A 9 -8.92 -16.75 -8.84
C LEU A 9 -9.91 -15.69 -8.37
N ARG A 10 -9.75 -14.43 -8.81
CA ARG A 10 -10.63 -13.30 -8.44
C ARG A 10 -12.09 -13.46 -8.90
N THR A 11 -12.34 -14.27 -9.92
CA THR A 11 -13.69 -14.52 -10.45
C THR A 11 -14.44 -15.64 -9.75
N ALA A 12 -13.78 -16.44 -8.90
CA ALA A 12 -14.37 -17.64 -8.29
C ALA A 12 -14.52 -17.60 -6.76
N LEU A 13 -13.91 -16.62 -6.08
CA LEU A 13 -13.90 -16.54 -4.62
C LEU A 13 -14.36 -15.17 -4.11
N PRO A 14 -15.05 -15.11 -2.95
CA PRO A 14 -15.34 -13.86 -2.30
C PRO A 14 -14.02 -13.14 -1.92
N LEU A 15 -13.96 -11.82 -2.13
CA LEU A 15 -12.75 -11.01 -1.96
C LEU A 15 -12.14 -11.09 -0.55
N LEU A 16 -12.99 -11.12 0.49
CA LEU A 16 -12.57 -11.15 1.89
C LEU A 16 -11.76 -12.41 2.26
N PRO A 17 -12.25 -13.65 2.00
CA PRO A 17 -11.48 -14.85 2.29
C PRO A 17 -10.21 -14.97 1.47
N TYR A 18 -10.19 -14.46 0.23
CA TYR A 18 -8.97 -14.43 -0.58
C TYR A 18 -7.90 -13.51 0.03
N LEU A 19 -8.28 -12.28 0.42
CA LEU A 19 -7.37 -11.34 1.09
C LEU A 19 -6.92 -11.87 2.44
N GLY A 20 -7.81 -12.48 3.23
CA GLY A 20 -7.48 -13.11 4.51
C GLY A 20 -6.45 -14.23 4.33
N ALA A 21 -6.64 -15.12 3.36
CA ALA A 21 -5.72 -16.24 3.11
C ALA A 21 -4.34 -15.76 2.65
N VAL A 22 -4.27 -14.81 1.71
CA VAL A 22 -2.99 -14.26 1.22
C VAL A 22 -2.24 -13.55 2.34
N ASN A 23 -2.92 -12.71 3.13
CA ASN A 23 -2.29 -12.03 4.27
C ASN A 23 -1.88 -13.00 5.38
N ALA A 24 -2.64 -14.07 5.62
CA ALA A 24 -2.26 -15.11 6.57
C ALA A 24 -1.01 -15.86 6.12
N ILE A 25 -0.92 -16.23 4.85
CA ILE A 25 0.29 -16.85 4.28
C ILE A 25 1.48 -15.90 4.39
N ALA A 26 1.30 -14.62 4.05
CA ALA A 26 2.34 -13.61 4.19
C ALA A 26 2.80 -13.47 5.65
N ALA A 27 1.85 -13.45 6.61
CA ALA A 27 2.16 -13.39 8.03
C ALA A 27 2.94 -14.61 8.52
N ILE A 28 2.55 -15.83 8.11
CA ILE A 28 3.26 -17.07 8.46
C ILE A 28 4.68 -17.06 7.90
N VAL A 29 4.84 -16.70 6.62
CA VAL A 29 6.15 -16.62 5.97
C VAL A 29 7.02 -15.57 6.66
N LEU A 30 6.48 -14.38 6.94
CA LEU A 30 7.22 -13.32 7.62
C LEU A 30 7.65 -13.73 9.03
N PHE A 31 6.75 -14.39 9.78
CA PHE A 31 7.05 -14.90 11.11
C PHE A 31 8.13 -16.00 11.07
N ALA A 32 8.03 -16.96 10.15
CA ALA A 32 9.06 -17.97 9.95
C ALA A 32 10.41 -17.34 9.59
N THR A 33 10.40 -16.31 8.74
CA THR A 33 11.62 -15.60 8.33
C THR A 33 12.23 -14.84 9.52
N ALA A 34 11.40 -14.20 10.36
CA ALA A 34 11.85 -13.52 11.57
C ALA A 34 12.53 -14.49 12.55
N LEU A 35 11.99 -15.71 12.72
CA LEU A 35 12.62 -16.75 13.52
C LEU A 35 13.96 -17.22 12.96
N VAL A 36 14.06 -17.42 11.64
CA VAL A 36 15.31 -17.83 10.98
C VAL A 36 16.40 -16.76 11.11
N VAL A 37 16.03 -15.48 11.06
CA VAL A 37 16.96 -14.34 11.25
C VAL A 37 17.33 -14.15 12.72
N GLY A 38 16.64 -14.80 13.66
CA GLY A 38 16.87 -14.63 15.09
C GLY A 38 16.36 -13.28 15.62
N ALA A 39 15.34 -12.71 14.97
CA ALA A 39 14.74 -11.46 15.43
C ALA A 39 14.03 -11.68 16.76
N ASP A 40 14.33 -10.86 17.75
CA ASP A 40 13.73 -10.96 19.08
C ASP A 40 12.32 -10.35 19.08
N LEU A 41 11.35 -11.19 18.73
CA LEU A 41 9.93 -10.83 18.66
C LEU A 41 9.32 -10.50 20.03
N ALA A 42 9.95 -10.91 21.14
CA ALA A 42 9.47 -10.65 22.50
C ALA A 42 9.84 -9.25 22.99
N THR A 43 10.90 -8.65 22.42
CA THR A 43 11.36 -7.30 22.75
C THR A 43 10.71 -6.20 21.92
N VAL A 44 9.84 -6.55 20.96
CA VAL A 44 9.17 -5.57 20.11
C VAL A 44 8.30 -4.66 20.99
N PRO A 45 8.50 -3.33 20.95
CA PRO A 45 7.71 -2.40 21.75
C PRO A 45 6.22 -2.55 21.42
N ALA A 46 5.38 -2.56 22.46
CA ALA A 46 3.92 -2.65 22.29
C ALA A 46 3.37 -1.54 21.36
N GLN A 47 4.03 -0.37 21.35
CA GLN A 47 3.72 0.75 20.48
C GLN A 47 3.91 0.40 18.99
N SER A 48 4.95 -0.36 18.64
CA SER A 48 5.22 -0.78 17.27
C SER A 48 4.22 -1.83 16.78
N VAL A 49 3.83 -2.76 17.66
CA VAL A 49 2.75 -3.72 17.37
C VAL A 49 1.42 -3.00 17.15
N LEU A 50 1.11 -2.03 18.01
CA LEU A 50 -0.08 -1.19 17.87
C LEU A 50 -0.06 -0.40 16.56
N ALA A 51 1.07 0.21 16.20
CA ALA A 51 1.23 0.95 14.95
C ALA A 51 1.03 0.05 13.72
N CYS A 52 1.59 -1.16 13.72
CA CYS A 52 1.37 -2.16 12.67
C CYS A 52 -0.11 -2.58 12.58
N ALA A 53 -0.78 -2.78 13.72
CA ALA A 53 -2.20 -3.11 13.75
C ALA A 53 -3.07 -1.95 13.23
N CYS A 54 -2.79 -0.72 13.64
CA CYS A 54 -3.44 0.48 13.13
C CYS A 54 -3.22 0.64 11.63
N ALA A 55 -1.99 0.44 11.14
CA ALA A 55 -1.69 0.49 9.72
C ALA A 55 -2.44 -0.61 8.94
N ALA A 56 -2.52 -1.82 9.46
CA ALA A 56 -3.27 -2.92 8.85
C ALA A 56 -4.77 -2.60 8.75
N VAL A 57 -5.37 -1.99 9.76
CA VAL A 57 -6.79 -1.61 9.71
C VAL A 57 -7.00 -0.40 8.81
N VAL A 58 -6.25 0.69 9.03
CA VAL A 58 -6.43 1.95 8.30
C VAL A 58 -6.02 1.80 6.84
N ALA A 59 -4.78 1.42 6.55
CA ALA A 59 -4.31 1.33 5.17
C ALA A 59 -5.00 0.18 4.42
N SER A 60 -5.20 -0.98 5.08
CA SER A 60 -5.74 -2.13 4.38
C SER A 60 -7.27 -2.12 4.30
N VAL A 61 -8.01 -1.90 5.39
CA VAL A 61 -9.49 -1.91 5.33
C VAL A 61 -10.02 -0.63 4.71
N ILE A 62 -9.61 0.53 5.21
CA ILE A 62 -10.12 1.83 4.73
C ILE A 62 -9.55 2.11 3.34
N GLY A 63 -8.24 1.94 3.14
CA GLY A 63 -7.60 2.18 1.85
C GLY A 63 -8.19 1.35 0.71
N HIS A 64 -8.32 0.02 0.87
CA HIS A 64 -8.93 -0.81 -0.17
C HIS A 64 -10.41 -0.50 -0.40
N SER A 65 -11.16 -0.11 0.64
CA SER A 65 -12.57 0.27 0.49
C SER A 65 -12.71 1.56 -0.31
N LEU A 66 -11.87 2.57 -0.03
CA LEU A 66 -11.82 3.82 -0.78
C LEU A 66 -11.39 3.60 -2.24
N LEU A 67 -10.37 2.78 -2.47
CA LEU A 67 -9.93 2.40 -3.82
C LEU A 67 -11.05 1.70 -4.61
N ASN A 68 -11.74 0.75 -3.99
CA ASN A 68 -12.87 0.06 -4.61
C ASN A 68 -14.04 1.01 -4.90
N ALA A 69 -14.29 2.00 -4.03
CA ALA A 69 -15.28 3.04 -4.28
C ALA A 69 -14.85 3.95 -5.45
N ALA A 70 -13.58 4.38 -5.47
CA ALA A 70 -13.03 5.25 -6.50
C ALA A 70 -13.10 4.63 -7.90
N VAL A 71 -12.81 3.34 -8.05
CA VAL A 71 -12.93 2.62 -9.34
C VAL A 71 -14.37 2.54 -9.85
N ARG A 72 -15.38 2.62 -8.96
CA ARG A 72 -16.80 2.62 -9.37
C ARG A 72 -17.25 3.95 -9.96
N ILE A 73 -16.65 5.07 -9.52
CA ILE A 73 -17.05 6.43 -9.92
C ILE A 73 -16.08 7.10 -10.90
N THR A 74 -14.87 6.54 -11.06
CA THR A 74 -13.79 7.12 -11.86
C THR A 74 -13.14 6.05 -12.75
N PRO A 75 -12.70 6.38 -13.98
CA PRO A 75 -11.95 5.44 -14.82
C PRO A 75 -10.75 4.82 -14.12
N THR A 76 -10.56 3.51 -14.29
CA THR A 76 -9.51 2.74 -13.62
C THR A 76 -8.10 3.28 -13.85
N HIS A 77 -7.82 3.86 -15.02
CA HIS A 77 -6.51 4.43 -15.34
C HIS A 77 -6.17 5.67 -14.49
N LEU A 78 -7.17 6.49 -14.12
CA LEU A 78 -6.95 7.67 -13.26
C LEU A 78 -6.78 7.27 -11.81
N VAL A 79 -7.51 6.25 -11.36
CA VAL A 79 -7.33 5.69 -10.02
C VAL A 79 -5.93 5.11 -9.89
N ALA A 80 -5.45 4.37 -10.90
CA ALA A 80 -4.08 3.85 -10.92
C ALA A 80 -3.02 4.97 -10.90
N LEU A 81 -3.24 6.07 -11.64
CA LEU A 81 -2.36 7.24 -11.58
C LEU A 81 -2.36 7.90 -10.20
N ALA A 82 -3.52 8.06 -9.56
CA ALA A 82 -3.63 8.64 -8.23
C ALA A 82 -2.92 7.80 -7.16
N VAL A 83 -2.95 6.47 -7.27
CA VAL A 83 -2.22 5.55 -6.38
C VAL A 83 -0.71 5.78 -6.43
N LEU A 84 -0.15 6.16 -7.60
CA LEU A 84 1.27 6.52 -7.67
C LEU A 84 1.63 7.71 -6.76
N GLY A 85 0.65 8.53 -6.38
CA GLY A 85 0.83 9.63 -5.44
C GLY A 85 0.96 9.19 -3.97
N GLU A 86 0.58 7.96 -3.61
CA GLU A 86 0.71 7.44 -2.23
C GLU A 86 2.12 7.57 -1.65
N PRO A 87 3.21 7.15 -2.33
CA PRO A 87 4.57 7.33 -1.80
C PRO A 87 4.93 8.80 -1.57
N VAL A 88 4.49 9.70 -2.45
CA VAL A 88 4.73 11.15 -2.29
C VAL A 88 3.98 11.69 -1.08
N GLY A 89 2.70 11.33 -0.94
CA GLY A 89 1.89 11.68 0.23
C GLY A 89 2.46 11.12 1.52
N SER A 90 2.92 9.86 1.51
CA SER A 90 3.57 9.22 2.65
C SER A 90 4.83 9.96 3.06
N SER A 91 5.71 10.32 2.12
CA SER A 91 6.92 11.09 2.44
C SER A 91 6.60 12.46 3.04
N LEU A 92 5.57 13.15 2.54
CA LEU A 92 5.14 14.44 3.08
C LEU A 92 4.54 14.31 4.50
N ILE A 93 3.73 13.28 4.74
CA ILE A 93 3.18 13.00 6.07
C ILE A 93 4.31 12.66 7.04
N THR A 94 5.25 11.81 6.64
CA THR A 94 6.42 11.46 7.46
C THR A 94 7.24 12.70 7.80
N TRP A 95 7.49 13.58 6.82
CA TRP A 95 8.18 14.83 7.04
C TRP A 95 7.43 15.75 8.00
N ALA A 96 6.12 15.91 7.82
CA ALA A 96 5.30 16.79 8.64
C ALA A 96 5.08 16.26 10.08
N ALA A 97 4.92 14.95 10.25
CA ALA A 97 4.60 14.33 11.53
C ALA A 97 5.84 13.94 12.35
N PHE A 98 6.94 13.56 11.70
CA PHE A 98 8.16 13.05 12.35
C PHE A 98 9.40 13.92 12.10
N GLY A 99 9.32 14.93 11.23
CA GLY A 99 10.45 15.81 10.90
C GLY A 99 11.53 15.14 10.03
N GLU A 100 11.28 13.92 9.55
CA GLU A 100 12.21 13.19 8.70
C GLU A 100 12.17 13.74 7.27
N GLU A 101 13.20 14.50 6.89
CA GLU A 101 13.29 15.09 5.56
C GLU A 101 13.46 14.01 4.47
N PRO A 102 12.63 14.04 3.40
CA PRO A 102 12.78 13.11 2.31
C PRO A 102 14.10 13.39 1.59
N PRO A 103 14.90 12.36 1.29
CA PRO A 103 16.18 12.55 0.62
C PRO A 103 15.97 13.11 -0.80
N ILE A 104 16.99 13.78 -1.34
CA ILE A 104 16.89 14.49 -2.63
C ILE A 104 16.40 13.61 -3.78
N HIS A 105 16.79 12.32 -3.80
CA HIS A 105 16.33 11.37 -4.82
C HIS A 105 14.83 11.05 -4.69
N ALA A 106 14.30 10.98 -3.47
CA ALA A 106 12.87 10.81 -3.23
C ALA A 106 12.09 12.06 -3.64
N ALA A 107 12.65 13.26 -3.42
CA ALA A 107 12.05 14.50 -3.89
C ALA A 107 12.00 14.58 -5.43
N ILE A 108 13.09 14.22 -6.12
CA ILE A 108 13.14 14.17 -7.59
C ILE A 108 12.15 13.13 -8.12
N GLY A 109 12.13 11.92 -7.55
CA GLY A 109 11.18 10.87 -7.92
C GLY A 109 9.73 11.31 -7.72
N GLY A 110 9.44 11.96 -6.59
CA GLY A 110 8.12 12.51 -6.29
C GLY A 110 7.69 13.59 -7.28
N ALA A 111 8.60 14.48 -7.68
CA ALA A 111 8.32 15.49 -8.71
C ALA A 111 7.99 14.86 -10.07
N ILE A 112 8.72 13.82 -10.49
CA ILE A 112 8.45 13.08 -11.73
C ILE A 112 7.07 12.41 -11.67
N VAL A 113 6.73 11.77 -10.55
CA VAL A 113 5.42 11.13 -10.35
C VAL A 113 4.30 12.15 -10.43
N LEU A 114 4.41 13.29 -9.72
CA LEU A 114 3.41 14.35 -9.76
C LEU A 114 3.23 14.93 -11.16
N LEU A 115 4.32 15.10 -11.91
CA LEU A 115 4.28 15.55 -13.29
C LEU A 115 3.58 14.53 -14.21
N GLY A 116 3.86 13.24 -14.03
CA GLY A 116 3.17 12.16 -14.74
C GLY A 116 1.67 12.12 -14.47
N ILE A 117 1.27 12.33 -13.20
CA ILE A 117 -0.14 12.45 -12.81
C ILE A 117 -0.77 13.68 -13.47
N ALA A 118 -0.13 14.85 -13.39
CA ALA A 118 -0.65 16.09 -13.99
C ALA A 118 -0.89 15.94 -15.50
N VAL A 119 0.08 15.40 -16.25
CA VAL A 119 -0.06 15.14 -17.69
C VAL A 119 -1.16 14.13 -17.98
N GLY A 120 -1.25 13.06 -17.19
CA GLY A 120 -2.27 12.02 -17.33
C GLY A 120 -3.69 12.56 -17.12
N PHE A 121 -3.88 13.50 -16.20
CA PHE A 121 -5.16 14.15 -15.94
C PHE A 121 -5.51 15.24 -16.98
N VAL A 122 -4.52 15.98 -17.50
CA VAL A 122 -4.74 17.03 -18.51
C VAL A 122 -5.25 16.47 -19.84
N ARG A 123 -4.83 15.27 -20.24
CA ARG A 123 -5.31 14.57 -21.46
C ARG A 123 -6.79 14.19 -21.45
N ARG A 124 -7.51 14.51 -20.37
CA ARG A 124 -8.94 14.25 -20.18
C ARG A 124 -9.83 15.48 -20.41
N ARG A 125 -9.27 16.63 -20.79
CA ARG A 125 -10.01 17.73 -21.44
C ARG A 125 -9.89 17.59 -22.95
#